data_AF-A0A925PMW1-F1
#
_entry.id   AF-A0A925PMW1-F1
#
_cell.length_a   1.000
_cell.length_b   1.000
_cell.length_c   1.000
_cell.angle_alpha   90.00
_cell.angle_beta   90.00
_cell.angle_gamma   90.00
#
_symmetry.space_group_name_H-M   'P 1'
#
loop_
_entity.id
_entity.type
_entity.pdbx_description
1 polymer ?
#
loop_
_entity_poly.entity_id
_entity_poly.type
_entity_poly.pdbx_seq_one_letter_code
_entity_poly.pdbx_strand_id
1 'polypeptide(L)'
;MVKVFEGQLIAEDLKIGIVVARFNEFINSKLLGGALDGLKRHGVKEEDTAIVWVPGAFEIPLVAQKMAESKKYDAVICLGTVIRGSTTHYDYVCSEVSK
;
A
#
# COMPACT_ATOMS: atom_id res chain seq x y z
N MET A 1 2.76 -37.51 3.91
CA MET A 1 2.40 -36.32 4.72
C MET A 1 2.24 -35.13 3.79
N VAL A 2 1.16 -34.36 3.94
CA VAL A 2 0.91 -33.16 3.14
C VAL A 2 1.69 -31.99 3.76
N LYS A 3 2.36 -31.18 2.93
CA LYS A 3 2.95 -29.89 3.35
C LYS A 3 1.94 -28.78 3.12
N VAL A 4 1.70 -27.94 4.13
CA VAL A 4 0.82 -26.76 4.09
C VAL A 4 1.67 -25.52 4.36
N PHE A 5 1.40 -24.42 3.67
CA PHE A 5 2.07 -23.13 3.85
C PHE A 5 1.03 -22.08 4.22
N GLU A 6 1.22 -21.41 5.36
CA GLU A 6 0.32 -20.38 5.88
C GLU A 6 1.14 -19.26 6.55
N GLY A 7 0.63 -18.03 6.48
CA GLY A 7 1.23 -16.88 7.15
C GLY A 7 0.65 -16.69 8.55
N GLN A 8 1.49 -16.27 9.50
CA GLN A 8 1.00 -15.77 10.79
C GLN A 8 0.58 -14.32 10.65
N LEU A 9 -0.35 -13.88 11.50
CA LEU A 9 -0.74 -12.47 11.58
C LEU A 9 0.17 -11.67 12.53
N ILE A 10 1.24 -12.26 13.04
CA ILE A 10 2.24 -11.56 13.86
C ILE A 10 3.31 -11.03 12.91
N ALA A 11 3.51 -9.71 12.92
CA ALA A 11 4.36 -8.97 11.99
C ALA A 11 5.53 -8.28 12.72
N GLU A 12 6.02 -8.89 13.80
CA GLU A 12 7.21 -8.42 14.51
C GLU A 12 8.43 -8.43 13.57
N ASP A 13 9.28 -7.41 13.69
CA ASP A 13 10.52 -7.22 12.92
C ASP A 13 10.35 -7.15 11.39
N LEU A 14 9.14 -6.91 10.89
CA LEU A 14 8.88 -6.63 9.48
C LEU A 14 8.99 -5.13 9.16
N LYS A 15 9.65 -4.82 8.05
CA LYS A 15 9.73 -3.47 7.49
C LYS A 15 8.70 -3.28 6.40
N ILE A 16 7.84 -2.30 6.56
CA ILE A 16 6.69 -2.08 5.70
C ILE A 16 6.82 -0.76 4.94
N GLY A 17 6.75 -0.85 3.62
CA GLY A 17 6.56 0.31 2.77
C GLY A 17 5.08 0.61 2.57
N ILE A 18 4.66 1.86 2.61
CA ILE A 18 3.30 2.27 2.26
C ILE A 18 3.36 3.38 1.22
N VAL A 19 2.73 3.17 0.06
CA VAL A 19 2.57 4.18 -0.98
C VAL A 19 1.15 4.70 -0.95
N VAL A 20 0.97 6.02 -0.83
CA VAL A 20 -0.35 6.66 -0.69
C VAL A 20 -0.56 7.73 -1.74
N ALA A 21 -1.66 7.66 -2.48
CA ALA A 21 -2.07 8.74 -3.38
C ALA A 21 -2.58 9.96 -2.59
N ARG A 22 -2.16 11.17 -2.98
CA ARG A 22 -2.71 12.43 -2.44
C ARG A 22 -4.09 12.76 -3.01
N PHE A 23 -4.35 12.41 -4.27
CA PHE A 23 -5.68 12.60 -4.85
C PHE A 23 -6.74 11.82 -4.06
N ASN A 24 -7.84 12.47 -3.66
CA ASN A 24 -8.82 11.96 -2.69
C ASN A 24 -8.26 11.74 -1.25
N GLU A 25 -7.38 12.62 -0.78
CA GLU A 25 -6.74 12.56 0.55
C GLU A 25 -7.73 12.36 1.72
N PHE A 26 -8.92 12.96 1.65
CA PHE A 26 -9.92 12.82 2.72
C PHE A 26 -10.36 11.36 2.94
N ILE A 27 -10.25 10.51 1.91
CA ILE A 27 -10.45 9.05 1.99
C ILE A 27 -9.12 8.36 2.28
N ASN A 28 -8.06 8.68 1.53
CA ASN A 28 -6.79 7.95 1.62
C ASN A 28 -6.08 8.14 2.97
N SER A 29 -6.27 9.28 3.64
CA SER A 29 -5.79 9.50 5.01
C SER A 29 -6.47 8.57 6.03
N LYS A 30 -7.74 8.21 5.81
CA LYS A 30 -8.45 7.22 6.63
C LYS A 30 -7.98 5.80 6.33
N LEU A 31 -7.73 5.48 5.06
CA LEU A 31 -7.11 4.20 4.66
C LEU A 31 -5.73 4.04 5.30
N LEU A 32 -4.90 5.09 5.24
CA LEU A 32 -3.58 5.10 5.88
C LEU A 32 -3.68 4.91 7.39
N GLY A 33 -4.59 5.63 8.05
CA GLY A 33 -4.82 5.46 9.49
C GLY A 33 -5.22 4.04 9.86
N GLY A 34 -6.10 3.40 9.09
CA GLY A 34 -6.49 2.00 9.30
C GLY A 34 -5.35 1.00 9.04
N ALA A 35 -4.52 1.26 8.02
CA ALA A 35 -3.34 0.44 7.75
C ALA A 35 -2.33 0.51 8.90
N LEU A 36 -1.99 1.73 9.37
CA LEU A 36 -1.07 1.93 10.49
C LEU A 36 -1.59 1.31 11.79
N ASP A 37 -2.87 1.48 12.08
CA ASP A 37 -3.51 0.83 13.24
C ASP A 37 -3.44 -0.69 13.15
N GLY A 38 -3.73 -1.26 11.97
CA GLY A 38 -3.59 -2.69 11.70
C GLY A 38 -2.18 -3.20 11.93
N LEU A 39 -1.17 -2.55 11.34
CA LEU A 39 0.24 -2.92 11.49
C LEU A 39 0.69 -2.86 12.96
N LYS A 40 0.33 -1.79 13.67
CA LYS A 40 0.65 -1.61 15.09
C LYS A 40 0.05 -2.70 15.97
N ARG A 41 -1.23 -3.07 15.75
CA ARG A 41 -1.90 -4.14 16.51
C ARG A 41 -1.27 -5.52 16.31
N HIS A 42 -0.56 -5.71 15.20
CA HIS A 42 0.11 -6.96 14.85
C HIS A 42 1.63 -6.95 15.12
N GLY A 43 2.15 -5.90 15.80
CA GLY A 43 3.52 -5.88 16.31
C GLY A 43 4.56 -5.16 15.43
N VAL A 44 4.16 -4.53 14.33
CA VAL A 44 5.07 -3.69 13.53
C VAL A 44 5.39 -2.42 14.30
N LYS A 45 6.68 -2.09 14.41
CA LYS A 45 7.14 -0.84 15.04
C LYS A 45 6.95 0.33 14.08
N GLU A 46 6.70 1.50 14.65
CA GLU A 46 6.45 2.71 13.85
C GLU A 46 7.69 3.08 13.01
N GLU A 47 8.89 2.92 13.58
CA GLU A 47 10.16 3.15 12.87
C GLU A 47 10.45 2.19 11.72
N ASP A 48 9.81 1.02 11.68
CA ASP A 48 9.95 0.04 10.61
C ASP A 48 8.94 0.27 9.47
N THR A 49 8.11 1.33 9.58
CA THR A 49 7.16 1.72 8.54
C THR A 49 7.61 2.98 7.81
N ALA A 50 7.73 2.92 6.48
CA ALA A 50 7.99 4.09 5.65
C ALA A 50 6.79 4.45 4.79
N ILE A 51 6.34 5.70 4.84
CA ILE A 51 5.21 6.21 4.06
C ILE A 51 5.72 7.11 2.93
N VAL A 52 5.32 6.82 1.69
CA VAL A 52 5.64 7.63 0.51
C VAL A 52 4.35 8.14 -0.11
N TRP A 53 4.26 9.47 -0.26
CA TRP A 53 3.11 10.11 -0.90
C TRP A 53 3.37 10.38 -2.38
N VAL A 54 2.43 9.97 -3.23
CA VAL A 54 2.45 10.22 -4.68
C VAL A 54 1.27 11.11 -5.10
N PRO A 55 1.33 11.79 -6.26
CA PRO A 55 0.27 12.70 -6.69
C PRO A 55 -1.11 12.02 -6.81
N GLY A 56 -1.20 10.92 -7.57
CA GLY A 56 -2.43 10.16 -7.78
C GLY A 56 -2.19 8.65 -7.77
N ALA A 57 -3.27 7.89 -7.99
CA ALA A 57 -3.19 6.43 -8.01
C ALA A 57 -2.30 5.89 -9.16
N PHE A 58 -2.20 6.64 -10.26
CA PHE A 58 -1.44 6.24 -11.44
C PHE A 58 0.08 6.13 -11.18
N GLU A 59 0.61 6.90 -10.22
CA GLU A 59 2.03 6.86 -9.87
C GLU A 59 2.38 5.76 -8.86
N ILE A 60 1.39 5.11 -8.24
CA ILE A 60 1.59 4.08 -7.21
C ILE A 60 2.50 2.93 -7.69
N PRO A 61 2.28 2.31 -8.87
CA PRO A 61 3.03 1.12 -9.27
C PRO A 61 4.52 1.39 -9.42
N LEU A 62 4.89 2.53 -10.01
CA LEU A 62 6.28 2.92 -10.20
C LEU A 62 7.02 3.09 -8.86
N VAL A 63 6.35 3.70 -7.87
CA VAL A 63 6.95 3.89 -6.54
C VAL A 63 6.99 2.59 -5.77
N ALA A 64 5.92 1.79 -5.81
CA ALA A 64 5.88 0.48 -5.18
C ALA A 64 6.98 -0.45 -5.73
N GLN A 65 7.18 -0.47 -7.05
CA GLN A 65 8.27 -1.18 -7.69
C GLN A 65 9.63 -0.74 -7.16
N LYS A 66 9.91 0.58 -7.12
CA LYS A 66 11.18 1.10 -6.59
C LYS A 66 11.40 0.72 -5.13
N MET A 67 10.35 0.71 -4.30
CA MET A 67 10.43 0.28 -2.91
C MET A 67 10.77 -1.21 -2.82
N ALA A 68 10.07 -2.07 -3.57
CA ALA A 68 10.33 -3.50 -3.61
C ALA A 68 11.76 -3.82 -4.10
N GLU A 69 12.19 -3.20 -5.20
CA GLU A 69 13.53 -3.38 -5.78
C GLU A 69 14.66 -2.91 -4.85
N SER A 70 14.38 -1.97 -3.94
CA SER A 70 15.36 -1.51 -2.95
C SER A 70 15.75 -2.58 -1.92
N LYS A 71 14.94 -3.65 -1.78
CA LYS A 71 15.12 -4.74 -0.80
C LYS A 71 15.20 -4.26 0.66
N LYS A 72 14.67 -3.05 0.95
CA LYS A 72 14.62 -2.48 2.31
C LYS A 72 13.34 -2.83 3.06
N TYR A 73 12.34 -3.36 2.37
CA TYR A 73 11.00 -3.63 2.88
C TYR A 73 10.65 -5.09 2.61
N ASP A 74 10.01 -5.73 3.58
CA ASP A 74 9.49 -7.09 3.48
C ASP A 74 8.16 -7.11 2.73
N ALA A 75 7.39 -6.02 2.81
CA ALA A 75 6.15 -5.84 2.07
C ALA A 75 5.91 -4.36 1.70
N VAL A 76 5.11 -4.15 0.65
CA VAL A 76 4.64 -2.83 0.23
C VAL A 76 3.11 -2.81 0.18
N ILE A 77 2.50 -1.82 0.83
CA ILE A 77 1.07 -1.57 0.85
C ILE A 77 0.76 -0.38 -0.05
N CYS A 78 -0.14 -0.58 -1.01
CA CYS A 78 -0.56 0.45 -1.96
C CYS A 78 -1.94 0.98 -1.60
N LEU A 79 -2.06 2.27 -1.30
CA LEU A 79 -3.30 2.93 -0.90
C LEU A 79 -3.66 4.06 -1.87
N GLY A 80 -4.84 3.96 -2.47
CA GLY A 80 -5.37 5.01 -3.34
C GLY A 80 -6.85 4.81 -3.63
N THR A 81 -7.57 5.92 -3.81
CA THR A 81 -9.00 5.91 -4.15
C THR A 81 -9.23 6.51 -5.52
N VAL A 82 -9.87 5.75 -6.40
CA VAL A 82 -10.32 6.21 -7.72
C VAL A 82 -11.85 6.16 -7.73
N ILE A 83 -12.49 7.28 -8.02
CA ILE A 83 -13.96 7.42 -8.04
C ILE A 83 -14.41 7.52 -9.49
N ARG A 84 -15.39 6.70 -9.89
CA ARG A 84 -15.90 6.69 -11.26
C ARG A 84 -16.60 8.01 -11.58
N GLY A 85 -16.13 8.68 -12.64
CA GLY A 85 -16.76 9.87 -13.21
C GLY A 85 -17.46 9.58 -14.54
N SER A 86 -17.65 10.63 -15.34
CA SER A 86 -18.40 10.56 -16.60
C SER A 86 -17.60 10.10 -17.83
N THR A 87 -16.29 9.91 -17.69
CA THR A 87 -15.39 9.54 -18.81
C THR A 87 -14.69 8.21 -18.52
N THR A 88 -14.05 7.66 -19.56
CA THR A 88 -13.25 6.42 -19.47
C THR A 88 -11.97 6.56 -18.65
N HIS A 89 -11.67 7.75 -18.11
CA HIS A 89 -10.50 8.00 -17.27
C HIS A 89 -10.39 7.01 -16.10
N TYR A 90 -11.52 6.70 -15.44
CA TYR A 90 -11.57 5.72 -14.35
C TYR A 90 -11.05 4.35 -14.80
N ASP A 91 -11.52 3.88 -15.95
CA ASP A 91 -11.21 2.53 -16.42
C ASP A 91 -9.72 2.41 -16.77
N TYR A 92 -9.14 3.45 -17.38
CA TYR A 92 -7.70 3.49 -17.66
C TYR A 92 -6.85 3.55 -16.39
N VAL A 93 -7.18 4.43 -15.43
CA VAL A 93 -6.40 4.54 -14.19
C VAL A 93 -6.46 3.24 -13.39
N CYS A 94 -7.65 2.67 -13.20
CA CYS A 94 -7.82 1.40 -12.48
C CYS A 94 -7.17 0.21 -13.18
N SER A 95 -7.22 0.16 -14.52
CA SER A 95 -6.55 -0.87 -15.31
C SER A 95 -5.03 -0.81 -15.13
N GLU A 96 -4.42 0.36 -15.24
CA GLU A 96 -2.96 0.47 -15.23
C GLU A 96 -2.36 0.43 -13.82
N VAL A 97 -3.11 0.79 -12.78
CA VAL A 97 -2.62 0.69 -11.39
C VAL A 97 -2.65 -0.73 -10.84
N SER A 98 -3.49 -1.61 -11.40
CA SER A 98 -3.73 -2.96 -10.87
C SER A 98 -2.99 -4.09 -11.58
N LYS A 99 -2.40 -3.81 -12.75
CA LYS A 99 -1.58 -4.76 -13.52
C LYS A 99 -0.14 -4.76 -13.03
#